data_AF-A0A1L3A3H7-F1
#
_entry.id   AF-A0A1L3A3H7-F1
#
_cell.length_a   1.000
_cell.length_b   1.000
_cell.length_c   1.000
_cell.angle_alpha   90.00
_cell.angle_beta   90.00
_cell.angle_gamma   90.00
#
_symmetry.space_group_name_H-M   'P 1'
#
loop_
_entity.id
_entity.type
_entity.pdbx_description
1 polymer ?
#
loop_
_entity_poly.entity_id
_entity_poly.type
_entity_poly.pdbx_seq_one_letter_code
_entity_poly.pdbx_strand_id
1 'polypeptide(L)'
;MCWKNLAFVGLAALACGAIVGFHSSQQQNSAWVVAETQTRPFVAPAVRIASQTGSRASQVNEQTFVLESAPADDNFAEVRPVASAASSWTHLFGLSAITAAGAIVLRHTFKSTPKAHCVQEVDLEGVWSMASTSGAGKTVRIATRKSPLAMWQAEFIQSELERLYPGIKVELQPMSTKGDKILDSPLAKVGGKGLFVKELETALLEKRSDIAVHSTKDVPMELPDGLVLAIICKRHDPCDAIVFPKGSKLTCLDDLPQGARVGTSSLRRQCQLLLTRPDLKFLELRGNVNTRLAKLDSGDYDAIILAAAGLKRLGFSDRVLPGETNIIDPNAMLPAAGQGALSIELRTDDPDMMALLMPLHHIPDGVTVCCERAMNRRLSGGCQVPISGFAQLQDGNLRMEARVGSVSGSGPLIIKHKTIPFPMDKPWAELQKAAEALGVEVADQLLASGAQAYLDEAYTISDVGVGLAASQK
;
A
#
# COMPACT_ATOMS: atom_id res chain seq x y z
N MET A 1 10.96 -16.15 68.78
CA MET A 1 12.06 -16.47 69.73
C MET A 1 13.37 -16.64 68.96
N CYS A 2 14.50 -16.75 69.65
CA CYS A 2 15.83 -16.56 69.05
C CYS A 2 16.35 -17.69 68.15
N TRP A 3 17.13 -17.25 67.16
CA TRP A 3 18.33 -17.88 66.60
C TRP A 3 18.90 -19.14 67.30
N LYS A 4 19.42 -20.11 66.51
CA LYS A 4 20.88 -20.19 66.15
C LYS A 4 21.24 -21.39 65.24
N ASN A 5 22.43 -21.30 64.63
CA ASN A 5 23.29 -22.38 64.08
C ASN A 5 22.85 -23.12 62.80
N LEU A 6 23.76 -23.69 61.99
CA LEU A 6 25.06 -23.22 61.46
C LEU A 6 25.44 -24.07 60.22
N ALA A 7 26.47 -23.71 59.45
CA ALA A 7 26.77 -24.31 58.14
C ALA A 7 27.98 -25.28 58.10
N PHE A 8 27.90 -26.26 57.19
CA PHE A 8 28.98 -27.06 56.58
C PHE A 8 28.42 -27.58 55.22
N VAL A 9 29.08 -27.79 54.08
CA VAL A 9 30.34 -27.36 53.38
C VAL A 9 30.71 -28.54 52.44
N GLY A 10 31.07 -28.27 51.18
CA GLY A 10 31.40 -29.28 50.14
C GLY A 10 30.30 -29.39 49.07
N LEU A 11 30.43 -29.06 47.76
CA LEU A 11 31.53 -28.78 46.81
C LEU A 11 31.93 -29.97 45.90
N ALA A 12 32.17 -29.64 44.62
CA ALA A 12 32.44 -30.50 43.44
C ALA A 12 31.23 -31.31 42.89
N ALA A 13 31.13 -31.65 41.60
CA ALA A 13 31.25 -30.94 40.31
C ALA A 13 31.57 -31.95 39.18
N LEU A 14 31.02 -31.75 37.97
CA LEU A 14 31.40 -32.40 36.69
C LEU A 14 31.09 -33.93 36.57
N ALA A 15 30.79 -34.52 35.41
CA ALA A 15 30.53 -33.98 34.06
C ALA A 15 29.75 -34.97 33.15
N CYS A 16 29.39 -34.47 31.96
CA CYS A 16 29.13 -35.20 30.70
C CYS A 16 27.86 -36.07 30.57
N GLY A 17 27.08 -35.77 29.52
CA GLY A 17 25.88 -36.51 29.09
C GLY A 17 25.28 -35.91 27.81
N ALA A 18 26.10 -35.66 26.79
CA ALA A 18 25.66 -34.97 25.58
C ALA A 18 24.86 -35.89 24.64
N ILE A 19 23.66 -35.44 24.24
CA ILE A 19 22.90 -36.02 23.12
C ILE A 19 22.80 -34.95 22.04
N VAL A 20 23.38 -35.22 20.87
CA VAL A 20 23.45 -34.27 19.75
C VAL A 20 22.14 -34.30 18.96
N GLY A 21 21.20 -33.42 19.34
CA GLY A 21 20.00 -33.15 18.55
C GLY A 21 20.29 -32.22 17.39
N PHE A 22 20.63 -32.75 16.21
CA PHE A 22 20.70 -31.97 14.97
C PHE A 22 19.30 -31.50 14.54
N HIS A 23 18.85 -30.35 15.03
CA HIS A 23 17.76 -29.60 14.43
C HIS A 23 18.35 -28.58 13.46
N SER A 24 18.37 -28.93 12.17
CA SER A 24 18.80 -28.04 11.10
C SER A 24 17.73 -26.98 10.82
N SER A 25 17.69 -25.92 11.63
CA SER A 25 16.96 -24.71 11.29
C SER A 25 17.58 -24.10 10.04
N GLN A 26 16.99 -24.37 8.86
CA GLN A 26 17.32 -23.63 7.65
C GLN A 26 16.88 -22.18 7.80
N GLN A 27 17.79 -21.36 8.32
CA GLN A 27 17.69 -19.92 8.29
C GLN A 27 17.86 -19.47 6.82
N GLN A 28 16.76 -19.50 6.07
CA GLN A 28 16.73 -18.97 4.71
C GLN A 28 17.03 -17.47 4.78
N ASN A 29 18.22 -17.08 4.33
CA ASN A 29 18.61 -15.68 4.21
C ASN A 29 17.69 -15.00 3.18
N SER A 30 16.68 -14.28 3.67
CA SER A 30 15.87 -13.37 2.86
C SER A 30 16.73 -12.18 2.44
N ALA A 31 17.49 -12.32 1.37
CA ALA A 31 18.22 -11.23 0.75
C ALA A 31 17.22 -10.32 0.00
N TRP A 32 17.05 -9.08 0.48
CA TRP A 32 16.15 -8.12 -0.17
C TRP A 32 16.91 -7.39 -1.27
N VAL A 33 16.61 -7.71 -2.53
CA VAL A 33 17.23 -7.04 -3.67
C VAL A 33 16.50 -5.72 -3.92
N VAL A 34 17.17 -4.61 -3.59
CA VAL A 34 16.85 -3.29 -4.18
C VAL A 34 17.27 -3.35 -5.64
N ALA A 35 16.32 -3.23 -6.56
CA ALA A 35 16.60 -3.39 -7.98
C ALA A 35 17.40 -2.20 -8.54
N GLU A 36 18.63 -2.47 -9.02
CA GLU A 36 19.40 -1.48 -9.78
C GLU A 36 18.65 -1.06 -11.05
N THR A 37 18.59 0.25 -11.30
CA THR A 37 17.88 0.80 -12.47
C THR A 37 18.68 0.63 -13.76
N GLN A 38 18.64 -0.58 -14.34
CA GLN A 38 19.07 -0.80 -15.73
C GLN A 38 18.00 -0.29 -16.70
N THR A 39 18.29 0.84 -17.36
CA THR A 39 17.42 1.43 -18.40
C THR A 39 17.47 0.62 -19.70
N ARG A 40 16.52 -0.30 -19.88
CA ARG A 40 16.23 -0.90 -21.20
C ARG A 40 15.15 -0.06 -21.92
N PRO A 41 15.25 0.17 -23.23
CA PRO A 41 14.22 0.89 -23.98
C PRO A 41 12.92 0.07 -24.01
N PHE A 42 11.79 0.75 -23.74
CA PHE A 42 10.47 0.15 -23.76
C PHE A 42 10.02 -0.12 -25.21
N VAL A 43 9.91 -1.40 -25.58
CA VAL A 43 9.28 -1.82 -26.84
C VAL A 43 7.79 -1.98 -26.57
N ALA A 44 6.96 -1.17 -27.23
CA ALA A 44 5.51 -1.23 -27.07
C ALA A 44 4.96 -2.58 -27.59
N PRO A 45 4.01 -3.22 -26.88
CA PRO A 45 3.42 -4.48 -27.32
C PRO A 45 2.52 -4.25 -28.55
N ALA A 46 2.96 -4.76 -29.71
CA ALA A 46 2.24 -4.63 -30.96
C ALA A 46 1.03 -5.59 -31.03
N VAL A 47 -0.16 -5.09 -30.68
CA VAL A 47 -1.43 -5.82 -30.84
C VAL A 47 -1.73 -6.00 -32.34
N ARG A 48 -1.66 -7.24 -32.83
CA ARG A 48 -2.07 -7.59 -34.20
C ARG A 48 -3.59 -7.74 -34.26
N ILE A 49 -4.27 -6.74 -34.82
CA ILE A 49 -5.70 -6.83 -35.15
C ILE A 49 -5.86 -7.64 -36.43
N ALA A 50 -6.63 -8.74 -36.38
CA ALA A 50 -6.98 -9.53 -37.55
C ALA A 50 -8.20 -8.93 -38.27
N SER A 51 -8.00 -8.42 -39.48
CA SER A 51 -9.08 -7.82 -40.29
C SER A 51 -9.96 -8.89 -40.95
N GLN A 52 -11.19 -9.07 -40.46
CA GLN A 52 -12.22 -9.82 -41.19
C GLN A 52 -13.06 -8.86 -42.05
N THR A 53 -12.85 -8.86 -43.36
CA THR A 53 -13.61 -8.06 -44.33
C THR A 53 -14.70 -8.92 -45.01
N GLY A 54 -15.92 -8.83 -44.49
CA GLY A 54 -17.09 -9.56 -45.00
C GLY A 54 -17.88 -8.79 -46.07
N SER A 55 -17.48 -8.95 -47.34
CA SER A 55 -18.27 -8.72 -48.57
C SER A 55 -19.32 -7.58 -48.61
N ARG A 56 -19.07 -6.57 -49.46
CA ARG A 56 -20.11 -6.00 -50.32
C ARG A 56 -19.53 -5.71 -51.70
N ALA A 57 -20.23 -6.11 -52.76
CA ALA A 57 -19.69 -6.15 -54.11
C ALA A 57 -20.09 -4.93 -54.94
N SER A 58 -19.15 -4.40 -55.72
CA SER A 58 -19.36 -3.51 -56.87
C SER A 58 -18.16 -3.63 -57.82
N GLN A 59 -18.42 -3.64 -59.13
CA GLN A 59 -17.44 -3.90 -60.19
C GLN A 59 -16.55 -2.67 -60.49
N VAL A 60 -15.40 -2.87 -61.14
CA VAL A 60 -15.05 -2.41 -62.51
C VAL A 60 -13.53 -2.47 -62.79
N ASN A 61 -13.18 -2.91 -64.00
CA ASN A 61 -11.89 -2.87 -64.74
C ASN A 61 -10.56 -3.35 -64.10
N GLU A 62 -10.09 -4.48 -64.63
CA GLU A 62 -8.89 -4.58 -65.49
C GLU A 62 -7.72 -3.60 -65.29
N GLN A 63 -6.52 -4.15 -65.05
CA GLN A 63 -5.53 -4.26 -66.13
C GLN A 63 -4.53 -5.42 -65.87
N THR A 64 -3.82 -5.84 -66.93
CA THR A 64 -3.21 -7.17 -67.06
C THR A 64 -1.68 -7.12 -67.04
N PHE A 65 -1.02 -8.07 -66.35
CA PHE A 65 0.23 -8.74 -66.76
C PHE A 65 0.56 -9.83 -65.70
N VAL A 66 1.14 -11.02 -65.95
CA VAL A 66 1.08 -12.07 -67.00
C VAL A 66 2.35 -12.93 -66.79
N LEU A 67 2.16 -14.25 -66.56
CA LEU A 67 3.18 -15.33 -66.53
C LEU A 67 4.22 -15.30 -65.36
N GLU A 68 4.85 -16.42 -64.94
CA GLU A 68 4.88 -17.78 -65.52
C GLU A 68 5.03 -18.94 -64.50
N SER A 69 4.58 -20.14 -64.91
CA SER A 69 4.99 -21.52 -64.50
C SER A 69 4.90 -22.02 -63.04
N ALA A 70 4.22 -23.17 -62.88
CA ALA A 70 4.31 -24.14 -61.76
C ALA A 70 5.18 -25.37 -62.18
N PRO A 71 5.12 -26.63 -61.64
CA PRO A 71 4.05 -27.40 -60.98
C PRO A 71 4.39 -27.70 -59.47
N ALA A 72 4.21 -28.84 -58.77
CA ALA A 72 3.78 -30.22 -59.10
C ALA A 72 3.36 -31.08 -57.86
N ASP A 73 2.96 -32.33 -58.13
CA ASP A 73 3.02 -33.55 -57.31
C ASP A 73 2.23 -33.68 -55.99
N ASP A 74 0.91 -33.79 -56.15
CA ASP A 74 0.03 -34.88 -55.69
C ASP A 74 0.54 -35.91 -54.64
N ASN A 75 -0.27 -36.20 -53.59
CA ASN A 75 -1.21 -37.35 -53.66
C ASN A 75 -2.21 -37.54 -52.48
N PHE A 76 -3.27 -38.27 -52.82
CA PHE A 76 -4.45 -38.74 -52.08
C PHE A 76 -4.27 -39.35 -50.68
N ALA A 77 -5.31 -39.20 -49.84
CA ALA A 77 -6.20 -40.31 -49.41
C ALA A 77 -7.48 -39.83 -48.69
N GLU A 78 -8.63 -40.48 -48.95
CA GLU A 78 -9.88 -40.34 -48.19
C GLU A 78 -10.06 -41.48 -47.16
N VAL A 79 -10.94 -41.28 -46.17
CA VAL A 79 -12.00 -42.25 -45.77
C VAL A 79 -13.04 -41.53 -44.89
N ARG A 80 -14.31 -41.96 -44.92
CA ARG A 80 -15.46 -41.37 -44.21
C ARG A 80 -16.09 -42.32 -43.15
N PRO A 81 -16.98 -41.84 -42.25
CA PRO A 81 -17.22 -42.47 -40.94
C PRO A 81 -18.40 -43.45 -40.88
N VAL A 82 -18.57 -44.09 -39.71
CA VAL A 82 -19.75 -44.87 -39.31
C VAL A 82 -20.26 -44.40 -37.94
N ALA A 83 -21.58 -44.47 -37.71
CA ALA A 83 -22.23 -44.10 -36.44
C ALA A 83 -23.25 -45.17 -36.00
N SER A 84 -23.43 -45.33 -34.68
CA SER A 84 -24.49 -46.13 -34.03
C SER A 84 -24.47 -45.85 -32.51
N ALA A 85 -25.46 -46.20 -31.68
CA ALA A 85 -26.92 -46.27 -31.80
C ALA A 85 -27.51 -46.35 -30.36
N ALA A 86 -28.83 -46.21 -30.17
CA ALA A 86 -29.44 -46.05 -28.84
C ALA A 86 -30.16 -47.31 -28.29
N SER A 87 -30.27 -47.41 -26.95
CA SER A 87 -31.27 -48.20 -26.18
C SER A 87 -31.29 -47.64 -24.73
N SER A 88 -32.41 -47.45 -23.99
CA SER A 88 -33.61 -48.28 -23.74
C SER A 88 -33.34 -49.36 -22.66
N TRP A 89 -34.10 -49.50 -21.54
CA TRP A 89 -35.41 -48.91 -21.16
C TRP A 89 -35.65 -48.79 -19.62
N THR A 90 -36.88 -48.46 -19.23
CA THR A 90 -37.48 -48.28 -17.87
C THR A 90 -37.49 -49.56 -16.98
N HIS A 91 -37.93 -49.63 -15.71
CA HIS A 91 -39.06 -49.01 -14.95
C HIS A 91 -38.75 -49.04 -13.40
N LEU A 92 -39.63 -48.90 -12.35
CA LEU A 92 -41.10 -48.71 -12.16
C LEU A 92 -41.43 -48.23 -10.69
N PHE A 93 -42.45 -47.36 -10.49
CA PHE A 93 -43.15 -46.98 -9.20
C PHE A 93 -42.31 -46.43 -8.01
N GLY A 94 -42.84 -45.76 -6.97
CA GLY A 94 -44.18 -45.28 -6.52
C GLY A 94 -44.09 -44.90 -5.01
N LEU A 95 -44.89 -44.03 -4.36
CA LEU A 95 -46.20 -43.42 -4.60
C LEU A 95 -46.35 -42.04 -3.87
N SER A 96 -47.47 -41.33 -4.10
CA SER A 96 -48.06 -40.12 -3.43
C SER A 96 -47.55 -39.64 -2.04
N ALA A 97 -47.40 -38.35 -1.69
CA ALA A 97 -48.15 -37.08 -1.96
C ALA A 97 -49.43 -36.84 -1.11
N ILE A 98 -49.93 -35.57 -1.05
CA ILE A 98 -51.15 -35.02 -0.37
C ILE A 98 -50.95 -34.54 1.10
N THR A 99 -51.39 -33.35 1.59
CA THR A 99 -51.85 -32.05 1.00
C THR A 99 -51.62 -30.86 1.97
N ALA A 100 -51.84 -29.63 1.47
CA ALA A 100 -51.63 -28.32 2.10
C ALA A 100 -52.66 -27.86 3.18
N ALA A 101 -52.41 -26.63 3.67
CA ALA A 101 -53.33 -25.62 4.25
C ALA A 101 -53.36 -25.41 5.79
N GLY A 102 -53.06 -24.17 6.19
CA GLY A 102 -53.20 -23.59 7.54
C GLY A 102 -52.77 -22.12 7.49
N ALA A 103 -53.52 -21.19 8.10
CA ALA A 103 -53.49 -19.78 7.66
C ALA A 103 -53.61 -18.72 8.78
N ILE A 104 -52.79 -17.66 8.65
CA ILE A 104 -53.02 -16.27 9.12
C ILE A 104 -52.85 -16.01 10.65
N VAL A 105 -52.46 -14.76 10.97
CA VAL A 105 -52.24 -14.13 12.30
C VAL A 105 -51.00 -14.51 13.12
N LEU A 106 -49.88 -13.82 12.88
CA LEU A 106 -49.36 -12.86 13.87
C LEU A 106 -48.65 -11.69 13.14
N ARG A 107 -48.70 -10.47 13.69
CA ARG A 107 -48.24 -9.24 13.02
C ARG A 107 -47.50 -8.33 14.02
N HIS A 108 -46.43 -7.67 13.57
CA HIS A 108 -45.47 -6.87 14.37
C HIS A 108 -44.64 -7.75 15.35
N THR A 109 -43.31 -7.71 15.38
CA THR A 109 -42.41 -6.54 15.31
C THR A 109 -41.12 -6.81 14.49
N PHE A 110 -40.08 -5.98 14.65
CA PHE A 110 -38.83 -5.90 13.86
C PHE A 110 -39.05 -5.47 12.39
N LYS A 111 -39.07 -4.15 12.09
CA LYS A 111 -37.93 -3.22 11.97
C LYS A 111 -36.95 -3.57 10.83
N SER A 112 -37.26 -3.00 9.66
CA SER A 112 -36.30 -2.41 8.71
C SER A 112 -34.96 -3.15 8.48
N THR A 113 -34.91 -3.99 7.44
CA THR A 113 -33.66 -4.20 6.70
C THR A 113 -33.15 -2.86 6.15
N PRO A 114 -31.83 -2.57 6.19
CA PRO A 114 -31.28 -1.42 5.48
C PRO A 114 -31.49 -1.62 3.97
N LYS A 115 -31.76 -0.54 3.23
CA LYS A 115 -31.73 -0.59 1.77
C LYS A 115 -30.30 -0.90 1.33
N ALA A 116 -30.10 -1.95 0.54
CA ALA A 116 -28.84 -2.13 -0.17
C ALA A 116 -28.59 -0.86 -1.02
N HIS A 117 -27.45 -0.21 -0.82
CA HIS A 117 -27.02 0.84 -1.75
C HIS A 117 -26.61 0.15 -3.05
N CYS A 118 -27.30 0.53 -4.13
CA CYS A 118 -26.92 0.11 -5.46
C CYS A 118 -25.62 0.84 -5.82
N VAL A 119 -24.49 0.20 -5.56
CA VAL A 119 -23.22 0.57 -6.18
C VAL A 119 -23.43 0.38 -7.68
N GLN A 120 -23.47 1.47 -8.44
CA GLN A 120 -23.51 1.37 -9.89
C GLN A 120 -22.15 0.83 -10.35
N GLU A 121 -22.15 -0.34 -11.00
CA GLU A 121 -20.98 -0.79 -11.74
C GLU A 121 -20.75 0.21 -12.89
N VAL A 122 -19.67 0.99 -12.77
CA VAL A 122 -19.20 1.86 -13.84
C VAL A 122 -18.44 0.98 -14.82
N ASP A 123 -18.92 0.93 -16.07
CA ASP A 123 -18.20 0.30 -17.18
C ASP A 123 -16.93 1.10 -17.49
N LEU A 124 -15.82 0.69 -16.86
CA LEU A 124 -14.53 1.35 -17.04
C LEU A 124 -13.99 1.17 -18.47
N GLU A 125 -14.27 0.05 -19.15
CA GLU A 125 -13.78 -0.19 -20.52
C GLU A 125 -14.46 0.76 -21.53
N GLY A 126 -15.78 0.94 -21.41
CA GLY A 126 -16.53 1.91 -22.20
C GLY A 126 -16.04 3.35 -22.01
N VAL A 127 -15.71 3.76 -20.78
CA VAL A 127 -15.19 5.10 -20.51
C VAL A 127 -13.72 5.25 -20.96
N TRP A 128 -12.88 4.22 -20.85
CA TRP A 128 -11.50 4.24 -21.38
C TRP A 128 -11.47 4.49 -22.89
N SER A 129 -12.44 3.94 -23.65
CA SER A 129 -12.54 4.19 -25.09
C SER A 129 -12.94 5.63 -25.44
N MET A 130 -13.62 6.37 -24.55
CA MET A 130 -14.06 7.75 -24.82
C MET A 130 -13.03 8.79 -24.38
N ALA A 131 -12.27 8.52 -23.32
CA ALA A 131 -11.25 9.45 -22.79
C ALA A 131 -10.02 9.62 -23.72
N SER A 132 -9.89 8.84 -24.80
CA SER A 132 -8.74 8.85 -25.70
C SER A 132 -8.65 10.05 -26.66
N THR A 133 -9.69 10.89 -26.76
CA THR A 133 -9.72 12.04 -27.68
C THR A 133 -9.86 13.40 -26.95
N SER A 134 -8.72 14.10 -26.87
CA SER A 134 -8.53 15.49 -26.44
C SER A 134 -9.07 15.91 -25.07
N GLY A 135 -8.19 15.91 -24.06
CA GLY A 135 -8.34 16.72 -22.84
C GLY A 135 -8.09 18.23 -23.04
N ALA A 136 -7.89 18.68 -24.28
CA ALA A 136 -7.61 20.06 -24.62
C ALA A 136 -8.76 20.99 -24.22
N GLY A 137 -8.48 22.00 -23.41
CA GLY A 137 -9.48 22.94 -22.87
C GLY A 137 -10.21 22.46 -21.62
N LYS A 138 -10.05 21.19 -21.17
CA LYS A 138 -10.57 20.72 -19.88
C LYS A 138 -9.71 21.29 -18.75
N THR A 139 -10.34 21.85 -17.73
CA THR A 139 -9.68 22.26 -16.48
C THR A 139 -9.77 21.13 -15.44
N VAL A 140 -8.67 20.86 -14.74
CA VAL A 140 -8.61 19.94 -13.58
C VAL A 140 -8.17 20.72 -12.35
N ARG A 141 -9.02 20.78 -11.32
CA ARG A 141 -8.74 21.51 -10.08
C ARG A 141 -8.17 20.58 -9.01
N ILE A 142 -6.92 20.80 -8.61
CA ILE A 142 -6.18 19.92 -7.68
C ILE A 142 -6.20 20.50 -6.26
N ALA A 143 -6.93 19.86 -5.35
CA ALA A 143 -6.83 20.12 -3.92
C ALA A 143 -5.48 19.60 -3.38
N THR A 144 -4.75 20.45 -2.68
CA THR A 144 -3.48 20.08 -2.03
C THR A 144 -3.27 20.84 -0.72
N ARG A 145 -2.32 20.42 0.11
CA ARG A 145 -1.88 21.14 1.31
C ARG A 145 -0.80 22.17 0.99
N LYS A 146 -0.82 23.31 1.68
CA LYS A 146 0.20 24.39 1.57
C LYS A 146 1.63 24.03 2.01
N SER A 147 1.91 22.79 2.44
CA SER A 147 3.27 22.38 2.81
C SER A 147 4.14 22.16 1.56
N PRO A 148 5.45 22.50 1.56
CA PRO A 148 6.30 22.39 0.36
C PRO A 148 6.27 21.00 -0.30
N LEU A 149 6.23 19.93 0.51
CA LEU A 149 6.16 18.55 -0.01
C LEU A 149 4.83 18.24 -0.71
N ALA A 150 3.71 18.82 -0.26
CA ALA A 150 2.40 18.61 -0.86
C ALA A 150 2.16 19.50 -2.09
N MET A 151 2.75 20.70 -2.11
CA MET A 151 2.85 21.53 -3.31
C MET A 151 3.63 20.79 -4.41
N TRP A 152 4.84 20.31 -4.12
CA TRP A 152 5.63 19.49 -5.06
C TRP A 152 4.84 18.29 -5.58
N GLN A 153 4.04 17.62 -4.74
CA GLN A 153 3.25 16.46 -5.14
C GLN A 153 2.12 16.83 -6.11
N ALA A 154 1.48 17.99 -5.91
CA ALA A 154 0.47 18.49 -6.83
C ALA A 154 1.08 19.03 -8.14
N GLU A 155 2.23 19.71 -8.07
CA GLU A 155 3.03 20.17 -9.20
C GLU A 155 3.55 19.01 -10.07
N PHE A 156 3.91 17.88 -9.44
CA PHE A 156 4.27 16.64 -10.14
C PHE A 156 3.08 16.04 -10.91
N ILE A 157 1.90 15.93 -10.28
CA ILE A 157 0.69 15.44 -10.96
C ILE A 157 0.22 16.41 -12.05
N GLN A 158 0.34 17.72 -11.84
CA GLN A 158 0.15 18.74 -12.88
C GLN A 158 1.06 18.48 -14.08
N SER A 159 2.37 18.33 -13.84
CA SER A 159 3.37 18.13 -14.89
C SER A 159 3.08 16.87 -15.72
N GLU A 160 2.67 15.77 -15.07
CA GLU A 160 2.30 14.54 -15.77
C GLU A 160 0.98 14.66 -16.54
N LEU A 161 -0.02 15.39 -16.03
CA LEU A 161 -1.26 15.68 -16.77
C LEU A 161 -1.00 16.56 -18.00
N GLU A 162 -0.21 17.62 -17.87
CA GLU A 162 0.17 18.50 -18.97
C GLU A 162 1.03 17.78 -20.04
N ARG A 163 1.87 16.83 -19.60
CA ARG A 163 2.66 15.93 -20.48
C ARG A 163 1.79 14.92 -21.23
N LEU A 164 0.71 14.42 -20.62
CA LEU A 164 -0.22 13.46 -21.24
C LEU A 164 -1.24 14.13 -22.15
N TYR A 165 -1.71 15.33 -21.80
CA TYR A 165 -2.83 16.01 -22.45
C TYR A 165 -2.47 17.44 -22.86
N PRO A 166 -1.80 17.64 -24.02
CA PRO A 166 -1.47 18.98 -24.51
C PRO A 166 -2.71 19.90 -24.59
N GLY A 167 -2.63 21.04 -23.90
CA GLY A 167 -3.72 22.01 -23.82
C GLY A 167 -4.77 21.74 -22.74
N ILE A 168 -4.59 20.74 -21.87
CA ILE A 168 -5.28 20.68 -20.58
C ILE A 168 -4.91 21.91 -19.73
N LYS A 169 -5.78 22.31 -18.80
CA LYS A 169 -5.49 23.32 -17.79
C LYS A 169 -5.50 22.67 -16.42
N VAL A 170 -4.50 22.99 -15.59
CA VAL A 170 -4.43 22.49 -14.22
C VAL A 170 -4.45 23.69 -13.26
N GLU A 171 -5.37 23.65 -12.29
CA GLU A 171 -5.52 24.69 -11.27
C GLU A 171 -5.20 24.10 -9.89
N LEU A 172 -4.01 24.44 -9.36
CA LEU A 172 -3.66 24.06 -7.99
C LEU A 172 -4.49 24.90 -7.00
N GLN A 173 -5.08 24.24 -6.02
CA GLN A 173 -5.90 24.86 -4.96
C GLN A 173 -5.29 24.54 -3.57
N PRO A 174 -4.31 25.34 -3.09
CA PRO A 174 -3.62 25.06 -1.84
C PRO A 174 -4.47 25.41 -0.61
N MET A 175 -4.74 24.41 0.23
CA MET A 175 -5.58 24.49 1.43
C MET A 175 -4.75 24.32 2.72
N SER A 176 -5.33 24.72 3.85
CA SER A 176 -4.69 24.62 5.17
C SER A 176 -5.57 23.78 6.09
N THR A 177 -5.07 22.58 6.41
CA THR A 177 -5.78 21.56 7.18
C THR A 177 -5.68 21.80 8.68
N LYS A 178 -6.50 21.14 9.49
CA LYS A 178 -6.33 21.14 10.96
C LYS A 178 -4.93 20.66 11.38
N GLY A 179 -4.38 19.66 10.71
CA GLY A 179 -3.02 19.17 10.98
C GLY A 179 -1.89 20.13 10.60
N ASP A 180 -2.15 21.14 9.76
CA ASP A 180 -1.19 22.23 9.51
C ASP A 180 -1.21 23.30 10.62
N LYS A 181 -2.28 23.34 11.44
CA LYS A 181 -2.52 24.37 12.48
C LYS A 181 -2.23 23.86 13.90
N ILE A 182 -2.44 22.58 14.17
CA ILE A 182 -2.24 21.97 15.50
C ILE A 182 -0.86 21.31 15.54
N LEU A 183 0.17 22.08 15.87
CA LEU A 183 1.55 21.58 15.99
C LEU A 183 1.94 21.22 17.43
N ASP A 184 1.29 21.84 18.42
CA ASP A 184 1.74 21.88 19.81
C ASP A 184 1.18 20.75 20.71
N SER A 185 0.52 19.74 20.14
CA SER A 185 0.04 18.56 20.87
C SER A 185 0.48 17.23 20.23
N PRO A 186 0.66 16.15 21.02
CA PRO A 186 0.99 14.82 20.51
C PRO A 186 -0.06 14.28 19.55
N LEU A 187 0.34 13.58 18.48
CA LEU A 187 -0.58 13.14 17.42
C LEU A 187 -1.68 12.22 17.96
N ALA A 188 -1.29 11.36 18.90
CA ALA A 188 -2.16 10.54 19.74
C ALA A 188 -3.27 11.35 20.43
N LYS A 189 -2.90 12.45 21.12
CA LYS A 189 -3.84 13.33 21.85
C LYS A 189 -4.66 14.27 20.96
N VAL A 190 -4.32 14.41 19.67
CA VAL A 190 -5.05 15.29 18.72
C VAL A 190 -6.24 14.58 18.06
N GLY A 191 -6.34 13.25 18.18
CA GLY A 191 -7.59 12.51 18.14
C GLY A 191 -8.54 12.78 16.96
N GLY A 192 -8.19 12.33 15.75
CA GLY A 192 -9.13 12.37 14.63
C GLY A 192 -8.69 11.65 13.36
N LYS A 193 -9.58 10.81 12.81
CA LYS A 193 -9.46 10.31 11.43
C LYS A 193 -9.45 11.51 10.47
N GLY A 194 -8.53 11.51 9.50
CA GLY A 194 -8.52 12.48 8.40
C GLY A 194 -7.89 13.87 8.69
N LEU A 195 -7.09 14.03 9.74
CA LEU A 195 -6.58 15.36 10.19
C LEU A 195 -5.78 16.19 9.16
N PHE A 196 -5.29 15.55 8.09
CA PHE A 196 -4.53 16.15 6.99
C PHE A 196 -5.24 16.07 5.62
N VAL A 197 -6.48 15.58 5.58
CA VAL A 197 -7.24 15.36 4.33
C VAL A 197 -8.66 15.92 4.36
N LYS A 198 -9.27 16.11 5.54
CA LYS A 198 -10.69 16.51 5.65
C LYS A 198 -11.08 17.78 4.88
N GLU A 199 -10.22 18.80 4.88
CA GLU A 199 -10.48 20.03 4.12
C GLU A 199 -10.39 19.82 2.58
N LEU A 200 -9.65 18.80 2.13
CA LEU A 200 -9.52 18.40 0.72
C LEU A 200 -10.72 17.51 0.32
N GLU A 201 -11.05 16.48 1.13
CA GLU A 201 -12.25 15.64 1.00
C GLU A 201 -13.52 16.51 0.82
N THR A 202 -13.67 17.52 1.69
CA THR A 202 -14.79 18.47 1.65
C THR A 202 -14.82 19.26 0.33
N ALA A 203 -13.66 19.60 -0.24
CA ALA A 203 -13.58 20.32 -1.51
C ALA A 203 -13.94 19.45 -2.74
N LEU A 204 -13.68 18.14 -2.68
CA LEU A 204 -14.13 17.17 -3.68
C LEU A 204 -15.65 17.00 -3.64
N LEU A 205 -16.21 16.81 -2.44
CA LEU A 205 -17.66 16.64 -2.21
C LEU A 205 -18.46 17.89 -2.59
N GLU A 206 -17.98 19.08 -2.23
CA GLU A 206 -18.58 20.37 -2.63
C GLU A 206 -18.28 20.75 -4.10
N LYS A 207 -17.62 19.87 -4.86
CA LYS A 207 -17.22 20.05 -6.27
C LYS A 207 -16.46 21.35 -6.56
N ARG A 208 -15.76 21.89 -5.56
CA ARG A 208 -14.84 23.04 -5.64
C ARG A 208 -13.48 22.64 -6.24
N SER A 209 -13.08 21.39 -5.98
CA SER A 209 -11.93 20.71 -6.56
C SER A 209 -12.41 19.46 -7.30
N ASP A 210 -11.57 18.89 -8.16
CA ASP A 210 -11.88 17.68 -8.94
C ASP A 210 -11.11 16.46 -8.45
N ILE A 211 -9.85 16.67 -8.09
CA ILE A 211 -8.97 15.65 -7.55
C ILE A 211 -8.21 16.20 -6.34
N ALA A 212 -7.79 15.31 -5.44
CA ALA A 212 -6.90 15.63 -4.33
C ALA A 212 -5.66 14.73 -4.38
N VAL A 213 -4.48 15.27 -4.10
CA VAL A 213 -3.20 14.55 -4.25
C VAL A 213 -2.53 14.35 -2.90
N HIS A 214 -2.16 13.10 -2.61
CA HIS A 214 -1.72 12.67 -1.29
C HIS A 214 -0.47 11.79 -1.32
N SER A 215 0.36 11.93 -0.28
CA SER A 215 1.27 10.86 0.14
C SER A 215 0.45 9.71 0.73
N THR A 216 0.49 8.53 0.11
CA THR A 216 -0.53 7.48 0.33
C THR A 216 -0.58 6.93 1.75
N LYS A 217 0.54 6.97 2.48
CA LYS A 217 0.63 6.61 3.89
C LYS A 217 -0.12 7.56 4.84
N ASP A 218 -0.40 8.79 4.40
CA ASP A 218 -1.09 9.82 5.19
C ASP A 218 -2.61 9.83 4.89
N VAL A 219 -3.09 8.97 3.96
CA VAL A 219 -4.50 8.81 3.60
C VAL A 219 -5.17 7.80 4.53
N PRO A 220 -6.29 8.14 5.19
CA PRO A 220 -7.08 7.21 6.02
C PRO A 220 -7.44 5.88 5.33
N MET A 221 -7.69 4.84 6.13
CA MET A 221 -8.05 3.49 5.64
C MET A 221 -9.54 3.36 5.21
N GLU A 222 -10.37 4.26 5.73
CA GLU A 222 -11.77 4.52 5.39
C GLU A 222 -11.84 5.93 4.79
N LEU A 223 -12.63 6.14 3.74
CA LEU A 223 -12.88 7.45 3.13
C LEU A 223 -14.34 7.87 3.34
N PRO A 224 -14.70 9.15 3.20
CA PRO A 224 -16.09 9.58 3.17
C PRO A 224 -16.89 8.93 2.02
N ASP A 225 -18.18 8.68 2.26
CA ASP A 225 -19.10 8.20 1.22
C ASP A 225 -19.06 9.15 -0.01
N GLY A 226 -18.94 8.56 -1.20
CA GLY A 226 -18.84 9.30 -2.46
C GLY A 226 -17.41 9.60 -2.92
N LEU A 227 -16.36 9.34 -2.12
CA LEU A 227 -14.96 9.50 -2.51
C LEU A 227 -14.23 8.16 -2.68
N VAL A 228 -13.20 8.14 -3.53
CA VAL A 228 -12.37 6.96 -3.82
C VAL A 228 -10.92 7.34 -4.09
N LEU A 229 -9.99 6.59 -3.48
CA LEU A 229 -8.55 6.68 -3.72
C LEU A 229 -8.14 5.76 -4.88
N ALA A 230 -8.57 6.08 -6.10
CA ALA A 230 -8.52 5.14 -7.22
C ALA A 230 -7.14 5.01 -7.87
N ILE A 231 -6.38 6.11 -7.94
CA ILE A 231 -5.16 6.18 -8.74
C ILE A 231 -3.94 6.11 -7.82
N ILE A 232 -3.25 4.98 -7.85
CA ILE A 232 -1.91 4.85 -7.25
C ILE A 232 -0.87 5.10 -8.34
N CYS A 233 -0.06 6.15 -8.16
CA CYS A 233 1.02 6.50 -9.07
C CYS A 233 2.27 5.63 -8.81
N LYS A 234 3.20 5.60 -9.77
CA LYS A 234 4.47 4.87 -9.63
C LYS A 234 5.20 5.26 -8.34
N ARG A 235 5.62 4.25 -7.58
CA ARG A 235 6.19 4.39 -6.24
C ARG A 235 7.60 4.92 -6.31
N HIS A 236 7.88 6.00 -5.57
CA HIS A 236 9.25 6.41 -5.27
C HIS A 236 9.73 5.59 -4.06
N ASP A 237 11.03 5.65 -3.79
CA ASP A 237 11.71 5.00 -2.67
C ASP A 237 10.86 4.90 -1.37
N PRO A 238 10.44 3.68 -0.96
CA PRO A 238 9.61 3.45 0.21
C PRO A 238 10.39 3.54 1.53
N CYS A 239 11.72 3.58 1.49
CA CYS A 239 12.57 3.45 2.67
C CYS A 239 12.53 4.72 3.55
N ASP A 240 13.04 4.56 4.76
CA ASP A 240 13.35 5.67 5.66
C ASP A 240 14.84 6.03 5.56
N ALA A 241 15.20 7.27 5.91
CA ALA A 241 16.57 7.76 5.96
C ALA A 241 16.91 8.25 7.37
N ILE A 242 18.08 7.89 7.90
CA ILE A 242 18.68 8.57 9.04
C ILE A 242 19.34 9.86 8.53
N VAL A 243 19.13 11.00 9.19
CA VAL A 243 19.60 12.31 8.70
C VAL A 243 20.35 13.03 9.81
N PHE A 244 21.56 13.46 9.47
CA PHE A 244 22.51 14.10 10.39
C PHE A 244 22.59 15.63 10.18
N PRO A 245 23.08 16.38 11.17
CA PRO A 245 23.31 17.82 11.03
C PRO A 245 24.30 18.12 9.90
N LYS A 246 24.21 19.31 9.30
CA LYS A 246 25.16 19.76 8.27
C LYS A 246 26.61 19.70 8.77
N GLY A 247 27.50 19.12 7.95
CA GLY A 247 28.91 18.94 8.29
C GLY A 247 29.20 17.72 9.19
N SER A 248 28.20 16.90 9.51
CA SER A 248 28.41 15.60 10.17
C SER A 248 29.34 14.70 9.34
N LYS A 249 30.12 13.86 10.04
CA LYS A 249 30.92 12.78 9.46
C LYS A 249 30.21 11.41 9.51
N LEU A 250 29.05 11.33 10.16
CA LEU A 250 28.27 10.10 10.26
C LEU A 250 27.54 9.85 8.93
N THR A 251 27.50 8.59 8.50
CA THR A 251 27.01 8.18 7.18
C THR A 251 25.84 7.20 7.25
N CYS A 252 25.85 6.28 8.22
CA CYS A 252 24.84 5.23 8.38
C CYS A 252 24.27 5.19 9.82
N LEU A 253 23.28 4.33 10.06
CA LEU A 253 22.66 4.18 11.38
C LEU A 253 23.67 3.76 12.47
N ASP A 254 24.63 2.90 12.11
CA ASP A 254 25.57 2.29 13.06
C ASP A 254 26.68 3.26 13.50
N ASP A 255 26.91 4.34 12.73
CA ASP A 255 27.81 5.44 13.10
C ASP A 255 27.30 6.24 14.32
N LEU A 256 26.03 6.08 14.72
CA LEU A 256 25.47 6.81 15.87
C LEU A 256 26.13 6.38 17.19
N PRO A 257 26.67 7.31 18.00
CA PRO A 257 27.27 6.99 19.28
C PRO A 257 26.25 6.41 20.27
N GLN A 258 26.74 5.70 21.29
CA GLN A 258 25.88 5.09 22.29
C GLN A 258 25.05 6.15 23.03
N GLY A 259 23.73 5.97 23.10
CA GLY A 259 22.83 6.89 23.79
C GLY A 259 22.42 8.13 23.00
N ALA A 260 22.62 8.14 21.68
CA ALA A 260 22.30 9.27 20.79
C ALA A 260 20.81 9.65 20.81
N ARG A 261 20.55 10.95 20.66
CA ARG A 261 19.22 11.57 20.62
C ARG A 261 18.65 11.53 19.20
N VAL A 262 17.65 10.70 18.96
CA VAL A 262 17.08 10.50 17.61
C VAL A 262 15.66 11.07 17.51
N GLY A 263 15.47 12.07 16.66
CA GLY A 263 14.17 12.72 16.47
C GLY A 263 13.22 11.93 15.57
N THR A 264 12.16 11.35 16.15
CA THR A 264 11.03 10.82 15.37
C THR A 264 9.79 10.60 16.24
N SER A 265 8.63 11.11 15.81
CA SER A 265 7.30 10.90 16.43
C SER A 265 6.54 9.69 15.89
N SER A 266 7.24 8.65 15.45
CA SER A 266 6.63 7.49 14.78
C SER A 266 6.98 6.23 15.53
N LEU A 267 6.02 5.67 16.27
CA LEU A 267 6.20 4.44 17.06
C LEU A 267 6.72 3.29 16.19
N ARG A 268 6.22 3.16 14.94
CA ARG A 268 6.71 2.22 13.91
C ARG A 268 8.24 2.23 13.76
N ARG A 269 8.86 3.40 13.86
CA ARG A 269 10.32 3.55 13.73
C ARG A 269 11.03 3.27 15.05
N GLN A 270 10.49 3.80 16.14
CA GLN A 270 11.05 3.61 17.48
C GLN A 270 11.11 2.12 17.85
N CYS A 271 9.99 1.39 17.78
CA CYS A 271 9.92 -0.02 18.18
C CYS A 271 10.77 -0.96 17.30
N GLN A 272 11.05 -0.60 16.04
CA GLN A 272 11.93 -1.39 15.18
C GLN A 272 13.40 -1.15 15.48
N LEU A 273 13.82 0.12 15.60
CA LEU A 273 15.21 0.46 15.88
C LEU A 273 15.64 0.10 17.29
N LEU A 274 14.72 0.06 18.27
CA LEU A 274 15.02 -0.40 19.62
C LEU A 274 15.38 -1.91 19.69
N LEU A 275 15.07 -2.72 18.67
CA LEU A 275 15.55 -4.10 18.61
C LEU A 275 17.07 -4.20 18.35
N THR A 276 17.61 -3.34 17.47
CA THR A 276 19.03 -3.38 17.06
C THR A 276 19.89 -2.38 17.82
N ARG A 277 19.29 -1.26 18.25
CA ARG A 277 19.93 -0.15 18.96
C ARG A 277 19.06 0.27 20.17
N PRO A 278 18.94 -0.59 21.20
CA PRO A 278 18.16 -0.31 22.42
C PRO A 278 18.71 0.84 23.28
N ASP A 279 19.88 1.38 22.94
CA ASP A 279 20.50 2.52 23.60
C ASP A 279 19.94 3.88 23.15
N LEU A 280 19.27 3.95 22.00
CA LEU A 280 18.85 5.23 21.39
C LEU A 280 17.77 5.96 22.18
N LYS A 281 17.96 7.26 22.36
CA LYS A 281 17.04 8.15 23.06
C LYS A 281 16.12 8.82 22.06
N PHE A 282 14.95 8.24 21.84
CA PHE A 282 13.97 8.81 20.92
C PHE A 282 13.32 10.07 21.49
N LEU A 283 13.26 11.12 20.67
CA LEU A 283 12.67 12.41 20.99
C LEU A 283 11.54 12.76 19.99
N GLU A 284 10.48 13.39 20.48
CA GLU A 284 9.35 13.86 19.65
C GLU A 284 9.82 14.87 18.59
N LEU A 285 9.41 14.68 17.33
CA LEU A 285 9.80 15.52 16.20
C LEU A 285 8.60 15.89 15.32
N ARG A 286 8.17 17.15 15.43
CA ARG A 286 7.01 17.74 14.75
C ARG A 286 7.38 18.93 13.85
N GLY A 287 6.54 19.16 12.83
CA GLY A 287 6.73 20.12 11.75
C GLY A 287 6.73 19.46 10.36
N ASN A 288 6.87 20.27 9.30
CA ASN A 288 7.13 19.80 7.93
C ASN A 288 8.62 19.41 7.78
N VAL A 289 9.05 18.91 6.60
CA VAL A 289 10.44 18.45 6.38
C VAL A 289 11.45 19.56 6.67
N ASN A 290 11.24 20.77 6.15
CA ASN A 290 12.12 21.92 6.33
C ASN A 290 12.25 22.30 7.82
N THR A 291 11.15 22.35 8.57
CA THR A 291 11.15 22.63 10.01
C THR A 291 11.93 21.56 10.80
N ARG A 292 11.84 20.29 10.41
CA ARG A 292 12.56 19.20 11.07
C ARG A 292 14.07 19.25 10.81
N LEU A 293 14.47 19.55 9.57
CA LEU A 293 15.87 19.76 9.20
C LEU A 293 16.48 20.98 9.90
N ALA A 294 15.71 22.07 10.06
CA ALA A 294 16.18 23.25 10.81
C ALA A 294 16.44 22.94 12.29
N LYS A 295 15.58 22.15 12.94
CA LYS A 295 15.78 21.71 14.34
C LYS A 295 16.99 20.79 14.50
N LEU A 296 17.18 19.85 13.58
CA LEU A 296 18.38 19.00 13.50
C LEU A 296 19.66 19.85 13.38
N ASP A 297 19.69 20.80 12.45
CA ASP A 297 20.84 21.71 12.26
C ASP A 297 21.03 22.69 13.45
N SER A 298 20.03 22.84 14.33
CA SER A 298 20.11 23.64 15.57
C SER A 298 20.67 22.88 16.77
N GLY A 299 20.89 21.55 16.65
CA GLY A 299 21.41 20.70 17.73
C GLY A 299 20.37 20.08 18.65
N ASP A 300 19.07 20.23 18.36
CA ASP A 300 17.96 19.60 19.12
C ASP A 300 18.10 18.06 19.19
N TYR A 301 18.68 17.46 18.14
CA TYR A 301 18.85 16.01 17.96
C TYR A 301 20.24 15.72 17.39
N ASP A 302 20.77 14.53 17.67
CA ASP A 302 22.03 14.05 17.09
C ASP A 302 21.80 13.45 15.68
N ALA A 303 20.58 12.93 15.45
CA ALA A 303 20.03 12.62 14.13
C ALA A 303 18.49 12.70 14.14
N ILE A 304 17.86 12.72 12.97
CA ILE A 304 16.40 12.54 12.81
C ILE A 304 16.10 11.48 11.77
N ILE A 305 14.88 10.92 11.78
CA ILE A 305 14.46 9.96 10.75
C ILE A 305 13.37 10.58 9.87
N LEU A 306 13.58 10.55 8.55
CA LEU A 306 12.65 11.02 7.52
C LEU A 306 12.37 9.93 6.49
N ALA A 307 11.41 10.13 5.60
CA ALA A 307 11.15 9.19 4.51
C ALA A 307 12.01 9.57 3.31
N ALA A 308 12.68 8.60 2.68
CA ALA A 308 13.68 8.85 1.65
C ALA A 308 13.08 9.59 0.43
N ALA A 309 11.94 9.13 -0.09
CA ALA A 309 11.18 9.84 -1.12
C ALA A 309 10.80 11.29 -0.72
N GLY A 310 10.63 11.61 0.56
CA GLY A 310 10.33 12.97 1.02
C GLY A 310 11.52 13.94 0.90
N LEU A 311 12.74 13.43 1.08
CA LEU A 311 13.98 14.18 0.86
C LEU A 311 14.28 14.32 -0.64
N LYS A 312 14.22 13.19 -1.37
CA LYS A 312 14.47 13.11 -2.82
C LYS A 312 13.52 14.04 -3.61
N ARG A 313 12.22 14.09 -3.26
CA ARG A 313 11.24 14.99 -3.87
C ARG A 313 11.56 16.48 -3.65
N LEU A 314 12.00 16.86 -2.45
CA LEU A 314 12.31 18.26 -2.11
C LEU A 314 13.72 18.71 -2.53
N GLY A 315 14.47 17.89 -3.27
CA GLY A 315 15.83 18.23 -3.70
C GLY A 315 16.87 18.28 -2.57
N PHE A 316 16.58 17.67 -1.41
CA PHE A 316 17.52 17.58 -0.28
C PHE A 316 18.61 16.51 -0.51
N SER A 317 19.34 16.64 -1.62
CA SER A 317 20.48 15.80 -1.98
C SER A 317 21.71 16.04 -1.08
N ASP A 318 21.68 17.06 -0.20
CA ASP A 318 22.60 17.21 0.93
C ASP A 318 22.26 16.28 2.12
N ARG A 319 21.07 15.65 2.10
CA ARG A 319 20.54 14.78 3.17
C ARG A 319 20.24 13.35 2.73
N VAL A 320 20.41 13.04 1.46
CA VAL A 320 20.53 11.67 0.94
C VAL A 320 21.97 11.53 0.50
N LEU A 321 22.76 10.80 1.29
CA LEU A 321 24.21 10.79 1.15
C LEU A 321 24.67 10.01 -0.09
N PRO A 322 25.89 10.26 -0.59
CA PRO A 322 26.49 9.47 -1.67
C PRO A 322 26.44 7.96 -1.38
N GLY A 323 26.11 7.17 -2.42
CA GLY A 323 25.89 5.73 -2.30
C GLY A 323 24.62 5.35 -1.53
N GLU A 324 23.75 6.31 -1.19
CA GLU A 324 22.54 6.13 -0.38
C GLU A 324 22.80 5.49 1.00
N THR A 325 24.01 5.69 1.52
CA THR A 325 24.55 5.12 2.78
C THR A 325 23.73 5.41 4.04
N ASN A 326 22.89 6.46 4.01
CA ASN A 326 22.00 6.83 5.11
C ASN A 326 20.54 6.37 4.93
N ILE A 327 20.24 5.63 3.86
CA ILE A 327 18.96 4.94 3.70
C ILE A 327 18.97 3.67 4.53
N ILE A 328 17.94 3.47 5.34
CA ILE A 328 17.84 2.36 6.29
C ILE A 328 17.19 1.17 5.58
N ASP A 329 17.87 0.03 5.62
CA ASP A 329 17.40 -1.25 5.05
C ASP A 329 15.99 -1.61 5.56
N PRO A 330 15.02 -1.93 4.68
CA PRO A 330 13.71 -2.49 5.05
C PRO A 330 13.76 -3.70 6.00
N ASN A 331 14.85 -4.47 6.03
CA ASN A 331 15.11 -5.47 7.08
C ASN A 331 15.12 -4.84 8.46
N ALA A 332 15.97 -3.84 8.67
CA ALA A 332 16.15 -3.15 9.95
C ALA A 332 14.92 -2.31 10.32
N MET A 333 14.28 -1.66 9.35
CA MET A 333 13.10 -0.84 9.60
C MET A 333 12.12 -0.85 8.42
N LEU A 334 11.16 -1.78 8.48
CA LEU A 334 10.16 -1.98 7.45
C LEU A 334 9.29 -0.70 7.25
N PRO A 335 9.00 -0.29 6.01
CA PRO A 335 8.20 0.89 5.70
C PRO A 335 6.80 0.95 6.34
N ALA A 336 6.22 2.14 6.34
CA ALA A 336 4.78 2.31 6.55
C ALA A 336 4.01 1.95 5.26
N ALA A 337 2.80 1.42 5.42
CA ALA A 337 1.88 1.16 4.32
C ALA A 337 1.70 2.41 3.45
N GLY A 338 1.86 2.28 2.13
CA GLY A 338 1.80 3.38 1.17
C GLY A 338 2.99 4.35 1.20
N GLN A 339 4.07 4.09 1.95
CA GLN A 339 5.25 4.96 1.92
C GLN A 339 5.94 4.88 0.54
N GLY A 340 6.39 6.05 0.06
CA GLY A 340 6.99 6.21 -1.27
C GLY A 340 5.97 6.48 -2.38
N ALA A 341 4.77 5.93 -2.29
CA ALA A 341 3.69 6.14 -3.27
C ALA A 341 3.10 7.55 -3.21
N LEU A 342 2.49 7.96 -4.33
CA LEU A 342 1.49 9.03 -4.38
C LEU A 342 0.16 8.42 -4.79
N SER A 343 -0.92 9.03 -4.33
CA SER A 343 -2.27 8.58 -4.65
C SER A 343 -3.20 9.76 -4.87
N ILE A 344 -4.10 9.63 -5.84
CA ILE A 344 -5.11 10.63 -6.18
C ILE A 344 -6.47 10.16 -5.68
N GLU A 345 -7.13 11.02 -4.90
CA GLU A 345 -8.51 10.87 -4.46
C GLU A 345 -9.42 11.68 -5.39
N LEU A 346 -10.56 11.11 -5.77
CA LEU A 346 -11.60 11.77 -6.57
C LEU A 346 -13.01 11.30 -6.15
N ARG A 347 -14.03 11.88 -6.76
CA ARG A 347 -15.42 11.45 -6.59
C ARG A 347 -15.70 10.12 -7.30
N THR A 348 -16.57 9.30 -6.70
CA THR A 348 -17.12 8.09 -7.33
C THR A 348 -18.15 8.39 -8.43
N ASP A 349 -18.72 9.61 -8.47
CA ASP A 349 -19.71 10.04 -9.48
C ASP A 349 -19.09 10.73 -10.71
N ASP A 350 -17.77 10.59 -10.91
CA ASP A 350 -17.00 11.31 -11.93
C ASP A 350 -16.14 10.36 -12.81
N PRO A 351 -16.77 9.56 -13.69
CA PRO A 351 -16.08 8.63 -14.58
C PRO A 351 -15.16 9.34 -15.59
N ASP A 352 -15.53 10.55 -16.03
CA ASP A 352 -14.74 11.37 -16.96
C ASP A 352 -13.45 11.90 -16.32
N MET A 353 -13.41 12.06 -15.00
CA MET A 353 -12.17 12.30 -14.26
C MET A 353 -11.41 11.00 -14.06
N MET A 354 -12.07 9.90 -13.68
CA MET A 354 -11.43 8.58 -13.51
C MET A 354 -10.59 8.20 -14.74
N ALA A 355 -11.19 8.16 -15.93
CA ALA A 355 -10.51 7.72 -17.15
C ALA A 355 -9.43 8.70 -17.64
N LEU A 356 -9.54 9.99 -17.31
CA LEU A 356 -8.49 10.99 -17.57
C LEU A 356 -7.26 10.78 -16.66
N LEU A 357 -7.43 10.21 -15.47
CA LEU A 357 -6.32 9.91 -14.57
C LEU A 357 -5.72 8.51 -14.77
N MET A 358 -6.44 7.58 -15.43
CA MET A 358 -5.99 6.18 -15.58
C MET A 358 -4.56 6.00 -16.11
N PRO A 359 -4.04 6.80 -17.06
CA PRO A 359 -2.63 6.67 -17.50
C PRO A 359 -1.58 7.00 -16.43
N LEU A 360 -1.98 7.61 -15.30
CA LEU A 360 -1.14 7.83 -14.12
C LEU A 360 -1.12 6.62 -13.19
N HIS A 361 -2.05 5.65 -13.35
CA HIS A 361 -2.17 4.51 -12.46
C HIS A 361 -1.13 3.42 -12.79
N HIS A 362 -0.15 3.24 -11.91
CA HIS A 362 0.87 2.21 -12.07
C HIS A 362 0.43 0.91 -11.41
N ILE A 363 -0.23 0.04 -12.18
CA ILE A 363 -0.85 -1.22 -11.73
C ILE A 363 0.04 -2.05 -10.77
N PRO A 364 1.36 -2.27 -11.00
CA PRO A 364 2.22 -3.02 -10.07
C PRO A 364 2.34 -2.38 -8.67
N ASP A 365 2.41 -1.06 -8.60
CA ASP A 365 2.42 -0.34 -7.32
C ASP A 365 1.02 -0.23 -6.72
N GLY A 366 -0.02 -0.14 -7.55
CA GLY A 366 -1.41 -0.28 -7.13
C GLY A 366 -1.64 -1.58 -6.35
N VAL A 367 -1.19 -2.72 -6.90
CA VAL A 367 -1.27 -4.03 -6.26
C VAL A 367 -0.57 -4.04 -4.90
N THR A 368 0.68 -3.57 -4.80
CA THR A 368 1.41 -3.58 -3.52
C THR A 368 0.75 -2.66 -2.48
N VAL A 369 0.34 -1.45 -2.89
CA VAL A 369 -0.29 -0.46 -2.01
C VAL A 369 -1.70 -0.89 -1.56
N CYS A 370 -2.48 -1.59 -2.38
CA CYS A 370 -3.77 -2.15 -1.98
C CYS A 370 -3.58 -3.25 -0.91
N CYS A 371 -2.61 -4.14 -1.11
CA CYS A 371 -2.25 -5.16 -0.11
C CYS A 371 -1.84 -4.53 1.24
N GLU A 372 -0.95 -3.54 1.20
CA GLU A 372 -0.49 -2.81 2.39
C GLU A 372 -1.63 -2.08 3.11
N ARG A 373 -2.52 -1.42 2.37
CA ARG A 373 -3.68 -0.70 2.93
C ARG A 373 -4.73 -1.64 3.49
N ALA A 374 -4.98 -2.79 2.86
CA ALA A 374 -5.90 -3.79 3.38
C ALA A 374 -5.41 -4.43 4.70
N MET A 375 -4.11 -4.75 4.77
CA MET A 375 -3.46 -5.20 6.00
C MET A 375 -3.62 -4.16 7.12
N ASN A 376 -3.23 -2.90 6.85
CA ASN A 376 -3.31 -1.85 7.85
C ASN A 376 -4.77 -1.52 8.25
N ARG A 377 -5.72 -1.56 7.32
CA ARG A 377 -7.17 -1.44 7.58
C ARG A 377 -7.68 -2.57 8.50
N ARG A 378 -7.26 -3.81 8.26
CA ARG A 378 -7.66 -4.99 9.06
C ARG A 378 -7.16 -4.93 10.51
N LEU A 379 -6.03 -4.26 10.74
CA LEU A 379 -5.48 -3.92 12.07
C LEU A 379 -6.04 -2.58 12.65
N SER A 380 -7.07 -1.98 12.03
CA SER A 380 -7.62 -0.66 12.39
C SER A 380 -6.61 0.50 12.40
N GLY A 381 -5.47 0.33 11.70
CA GLY A 381 -4.26 1.13 11.88
C GLY A 381 -4.35 2.59 11.41
N GLY A 382 -3.71 3.48 12.16
CA GLY A 382 -3.49 4.88 11.83
C GLY A 382 -2.04 5.33 12.07
N CYS A 383 -1.74 6.61 11.82
CA CYS A 383 -0.37 7.14 11.92
C CYS A 383 0.23 7.12 13.35
N GLN A 384 -0.60 6.86 14.36
CA GLN A 384 -0.24 6.83 15.78
C GLN A 384 0.00 5.43 16.37
N VAL A 385 -0.11 4.35 15.58
CA VAL A 385 0.14 2.98 16.07
C VAL A 385 1.46 2.38 15.52
N PRO A 386 2.10 1.44 16.24
CA PRO A 386 3.39 0.83 15.86
C PRO A 386 3.29 -0.25 14.76
N ILE A 387 2.58 0.03 13.65
CA ILE A 387 2.41 -0.89 12.52
C ILE A 387 3.38 -0.55 11.38
N SER A 388 4.06 -1.57 10.85
CA SER A 388 4.76 -1.55 9.55
C SER A 388 4.05 -2.46 8.56
N GLY A 389 4.13 -2.12 7.27
CA GLY A 389 3.55 -2.91 6.19
C GLY A 389 4.19 -2.55 4.86
N PHE A 390 4.74 -3.56 4.17
CA PHE A 390 5.38 -3.38 2.87
C PHE A 390 5.18 -4.62 2.00
N ALA A 391 4.68 -4.41 0.79
CA ALA A 391 4.48 -5.43 -0.23
C ALA A 391 5.40 -5.20 -1.43
N GLN A 392 5.80 -6.30 -2.06
CA GLN A 392 6.65 -6.33 -3.24
C GLN A 392 6.07 -7.30 -4.26
N LEU A 393 5.99 -6.87 -5.52
CA LEU A 393 5.69 -7.72 -6.66
C LEU A 393 7.02 -8.01 -7.39
N GLN A 394 7.52 -9.24 -7.29
CA GLN A 394 8.78 -9.70 -7.89
C GLN A 394 8.61 -11.13 -8.42
N ASP A 395 9.21 -11.43 -9.57
CA ASP A 395 9.25 -12.77 -10.18
C ASP A 395 7.89 -13.50 -10.24
N GLY A 396 6.84 -12.77 -10.63
CA GLY A 396 5.46 -13.30 -10.73
C GLY A 396 4.79 -13.59 -9.38
N ASN A 397 5.37 -13.14 -8.27
CA ASN A 397 4.87 -13.35 -6.91
C ASN A 397 4.60 -12.01 -6.21
N LEU A 398 3.52 -11.95 -5.44
CA LEU A 398 3.25 -10.87 -4.49
C LEU A 398 3.65 -11.36 -3.09
N ARG A 399 4.66 -10.70 -2.52
CA ARG A 399 5.09 -10.88 -1.13
C ARG A 399 4.58 -9.70 -0.30
N MET A 400 3.96 -9.99 0.84
CA MET A 400 3.58 -9.00 1.85
C MET A 400 4.30 -9.31 3.16
N GLU A 401 4.92 -8.31 3.78
CA GLU A 401 5.41 -8.37 5.16
C GLU A 401 4.74 -7.27 6.00
N ALA A 402 4.41 -7.61 7.24
CA ALA A 402 3.88 -6.69 8.23
C ALA A 402 4.49 -6.94 9.62
N ARG A 403 4.58 -5.88 10.43
CA ARG A 403 5.15 -5.92 11.78
C ARG A 403 4.33 -5.07 12.74
N VAL A 404 4.18 -5.55 13.97
CA VAL A 404 3.57 -4.78 15.07
C VAL A 404 4.49 -4.87 16.30
N GLY A 405 4.90 -3.73 16.85
CA GLY A 405 5.68 -3.64 18.09
C GLY A 405 4.88 -3.04 19.24
N SER A 406 5.42 -3.08 20.47
CA SER A 406 4.85 -2.36 21.61
C SER A 406 5.13 -0.85 21.53
N VAL A 407 4.25 -0.02 22.10
CA VAL A 407 4.42 1.44 22.20
C VAL A 407 5.64 1.80 23.05
N SER A 408 5.88 1.03 24.13
CA SER A 408 7.08 1.16 24.97
C SER A 408 8.39 0.84 24.24
N GLY A 409 8.34 0.17 23.08
CA GLY A 409 9.51 -0.40 22.41
C GLY A 409 10.22 -1.53 23.16
N SER A 410 9.69 -1.97 24.32
CA SER A 410 10.31 -3.00 25.17
C SER A 410 9.83 -4.43 24.89
N GLY A 411 8.75 -4.59 24.13
CA GLY A 411 8.23 -5.89 23.68
C GLY A 411 8.81 -6.32 22.32
N PRO A 412 8.91 -7.63 22.04
CA PRO A 412 9.36 -8.12 20.73
C PRO A 412 8.41 -7.69 19.61
N LEU A 413 8.95 -7.44 18.42
CA LEU A 413 8.14 -7.27 17.21
C LEU A 413 7.43 -8.59 16.86
N ILE A 414 6.12 -8.52 16.67
CA ILE A 414 5.35 -9.58 16.04
C ILE A 414 5.47 -9.36 14.54
N ILE A 415 6.18 -10.27 13.85
CA ILE A 415 6.46 -10.20 12.40
C ILE A 415 5.69 -11.30 11.69
N LYS A 416 5.05 -10.99 10.56
CA LYS A 416 4.45 -11.96 9.64
C LYS A 416 4.73 -11.58 8.19
N HIS A 417 4.90 -12.58 7.35
CA HIS A 417 4.93 -12.41 5.91
C HIS A 417 4.22 -13.57 5.22
N LYS A 418 3.72 -13.32 4.00
CA LYS A 418 3.26 -14.36 3.08
C LYS A 418 3.60 -13.96 1.65
N THR A 419 3.98 -14.96 0.85
CA THR A 419 4.19 -14.84 -0.59
C THR A 419 3.18 -15.72 -1.32
N ILE A 420 2.59 -15.21 -2.40
CA ILE A 420 1.72 -15.97 -3.31
C ILE A 420 2.12 -15.70 -4.77
N PRO A 421 1.96 -16.68 -5.68
CA PRO A 421 1.93 -16.40 -7.12
C PRO A 421 0.82 -15.39 -7.43
N PHE A 422 1.08 -14.43 -8.31
CA PHE A 422 0.19 -13.31 -8.54
C PHE A 422 -0.09 -13.08 -10.04
N PRO A 423 -1.33 -13.36 -10.51
CA PRO A 423 -1.66 -13.41 -11.94
C PRO A 423 -1.90 -12.00 -12.50
N MET A 424 -0.82 -11.32 -12.90
CA MET A 424 -0.85 -9.95 -13.46
C MET A 424 -1.52 -9.85 -14.85
N ASP A 425 -2.05 -10.94 -15.39
CA ASP A 425 -2.89 -11.01 -16.60
C ASP A 425 -4.37 -10.70 -16.35
N LYS A 426 -4.80 -10.53 -15.08
CA LYS A 426 -6.21 -10.31 -14.72
C LYS A 426 -6.66 -8.84 -14.77
N PRO A 427 -7.97 -8.58 -14.96
CA PRO A 427 -8.56 -7.24 -14.81
C PRO A 427 -8.27 -6.63 -13.45
N TRP A 428 -8.15 -5.30 -13.38
CA TRP A 428 -7.78 -4.58 -12.16
C TRP A 428 -8.62 -4.95 -10.92
N ALA A 429 -9.94 -5.15 -11.07
CA ALA A 429 -10.82 -5.52 -9.96
C ALA A 429 -10.47 -6.88 -9.34
N GLU A 430 -10.00 -7.86 -10.14
CA GLU A 430 -9.51 -9.13 -9.64
C GLU A 430 -8.14 -8.98 -8.96
N LEU A 431 -7.22 -8.21 -9.57
CA LEU A 431 -5.90 -7.92 -8.99
C LEU A 431 -6.04 -7.24 -7.63
N GLN A 432 -6.84 -6.18 -7.54
CA GLN A 432 -7.10 -5.46 -6.30
C GLN A 432 -7.67 -6.42 -5.23
N LYS A 433 -8.69 -7.20 -5.56
CA LYS A 433 -9.32 -8.15 -4.63
C LYS A 433 -8.35 -9.21 -4.13
N ALA A 434 -7.48 -9.75 -4.99
CA ALA A 434 -6.46 -10.72 -4.61
C ALA A 434 -5.36 -10.10 -3.72
N ALA A 435 -4.94 -8.87 -4.03
CA ALA A 435 -3.97 -8.13 -3.23
C ALA A 435 -4.53 -7.77 -1.84
N GLU A 436 -5.77 -7.26 -1.77
CA GLU A 436 -6.41 -6.93 -0.49
C GLU A 436 -6.62 -8.18 0.38
N ALA A 437 -6.97 -9.33 -0.22
CA ALA A 437 -7.12 -10.59 0.50
C ALA A 437 -5.80 -11.08 1.15
N LEU A 438 -4.67 -10.97 0.45
CA LEU A 438 -3.34 -11.27 1.02
C LEU A 438 -3.02 -10.35 2.20
N GLY A 439 -3.33 -9.06 2.08
CA GLY A 439 -3.14 -8.07 3.14
C GLY A 439 -3.95 -8.40 4.40
N VAL A 440 -5.24 -8.72 4.23
CA VAL A 440 -6.12 -9.16 5.32
C VAL A 440 -5.57 -10.42 6.00
N GLU A 441 -5.14 -11.44 5.24
CA GLU A 441 -4.63 -12.68 5.81
C GLU A 441 -3.37 -12.46 6.67
N VAL A 442 -2.42 -11.64 6.21
CA VAL A 442 -1.21 -11.30 6.99
C VAL A 442 -1.57 -10.54 8.27
N ALA A 443 -2.59 -9.68 8.25
CA ALA A 443 -3.11 -9.02 9.45
C ALA A 443 -3.82 -10.01 10.41
N ASP A 444 -4.60 -10.96 9.90
CA ASP A 444 -5.20 -12.01 10.74
C ASP A 444 -4.14 -12.91 11.40
N GLN A 445 -3.04 -13.23 10.69
CA GLN A 445 -1.89 -13.94 11.26
C GLN A 445 -1.18 -13.15 12.38
N LEU A 446 -1.12 -11.81 12.27
CA LEU A 446 -0.59 -10.93 13.32
C LEU A 446 -1.51 -10.92 14.56
N LEU A 447 -2.82 -10.76 14.35
CA LEU A 447 -3.82 -10.74 15.43
C LEU A 447 -3.86 -12.08 16.18
N ALA A 448 -3.85 -13.21 15.45
CA ALA A 448 -3.73 -14.55 16.02
C ALA A 448 -2.40 -14.79 16.78
N SER A 449 -1.40 -13.94 16.58
CA SER A 449 -0.12 -13.94 17.31
C SER A 449 -0.05 -12.89 18.42
N GLY A 450 -1.19 -12.31 18.82
CA GLY A 450 -1.30 -11.40 19.96
C GLY A 450 -1.19 -9.89 19.63
N ALA A 451 -1.11 -9.51 18.36
CA ALA A 451 -0.87 -8.10 17.97
C ALA A 451 -1.91 -7.11 18.51
N GLN A 452 -3.15 -7.56 18.78
CA GLN A 452 -4.20 -6.74 19.37
C GLN A 452 -3.76 -6.04 20.67
N ALA A 453 -2.99 -6.71 21.54
CA ALA A 453 -2.55 -6.13 22.81
C ALA A 453 -1.64 -4.89 22.64
N TYR A 454 -0.81 -4.86 21.60
CA TYR A 454 0.03 -3.70 21.28
C TYR A 454 -0.74 -2.57 20.57
N LEU A 455 -1.83 -2.90 19.87
CA LEU A 455 -2.75 -1.91 19.30
C LEU A 455 -3.54 -1.24 20.44
N ASP A 456 -4.08 -2.04 21.36
CA ASP A 456 -4.82 -1.56 22.53
C ASP A 456 -3.95 -0.70 23.45
N GLU A 457 -2.66 -1.04 23.62
CA GLU A 457 -1.65 -0.19 24.30
C GLU A 457 -1.60 1.22 23.67
N ALA A 458 -1.56 1.29 22.34
CA ALA A 458 -1.44 2.55 21.60
C ALA A 458 -2.69 3.42 21.65
N TYR A 459 -3.89 2.84 21.60
CA TYR A 459 -5.13 3.59 21.79
C TYR A 459 -5.30 4.03 23.25
N THR A 460 -4.99 3.17 24.23
CA THR A 460 -5.06 3.52 25.65
C THR A 460 -4.16 4.71 26.01
N ILE A 461 -2.92 4.74 25.50
CA ILE A 461 -1.98 5.87 25.70
C ILE A 461 -2.41 7.14 24.93
N SER A 462 -3.24 6.99 23.89
CA SER A 462 -3.81 8.13 23.15
C SER A 462 -4.98 8.77 23.92
N ASP A 463 -5.92 7.97 24.41
CA ASP A 463 -7.13 8.42 25.10
C ASP A 463 -6.85 8.85 26.55
N VAL A 464 -6.08 8.05 27.29
CA VAL A 464 -5.58 8.43 28.62
C VAL A 464 -4.40 9.38 28.41
N GLY A 465 -4.70 10.65 28.11
CA GLY A 465 -3.73 11.63 27.64
C GLY A 465 -2.58 11.92 28.62
N VAL A 466 -1.59 11.03 28.67
CA VAL A 466 -0.69 10.82 29.81
C VAL A 466 -0.04 12.10 30.33
N GLY A 467 -0.32 12.38 31.60
CA GLY A 467 0.54 13.10 32.52
C GLY A 467 0.95 12.15 33.64
N LEU A 468 1.95 11.31 33.39
CA LEU A 468 2.69 10.57 34.41
C LEU A 468 4.03 11.28 34.57
N ALA A 469 4.17 11.99 35.69
CA ALA A 469 5.32 12.84 35.96
C ALA A 469 6.56 12.02 36.36
N ALA A 470 7.70 12.70 36.47
CA ALA A 470 8.89 12.17 37.10
C ALA A 470 8.56 11.65 38.52
N SER A 471 8.82 10.36 38.76
CA SER A 471 8.70 9.74 40.08
C SER A 471 9.80 8.71 40.36
N GLN A 472 11.02 9.02 39.94
CA GLN A 472 12.23 8.56 40.63
C GLN A 472 13.03 9.80 41.08
N LYS A 473 13.49 9.75 42.33
CA LYS A 473 14.36 10.74 42.96
C LYS A 473 15.80 10.21 42.97
#